data_AF-A0A7X4YMA6-F1
#
_entry.id   AF-A0A7X4YMA6-F1
#
_cell.length_a   1.000
_cell.length_b   1.000
_cell.length_c   1.000
_cell.angle_alpha   90.00
_cell.angle_beta   90.00
_cell.angle_gamma   90.00
#
_symmetry.space_group_name_H-M   'P 1'
#
loop_
_entity.id
_entity.type
_entity.pdbx_description
1 polymer ?
#
loop_
_entity_poly.entity_id
_entity_poly.type
_entity_poly.pdbx_seq_one_letter_code
_entity_poly.pdbx_strand_id
1 'polypeptide(L)'
;MLKKSAAVAVIGLALLAGSAQAVFASGADTGTASADATTTAAGKHAVWKAQTAGLKNQLISLRADQKNLQTQIKTVRQTIKSTAKSLSKQQRAEIKANSQALKAQLAAQRSSIESLRAQKQALWTQVKTAKKSGDPASGGAELTQIIALKEQIIQAKQQVLALQQELISLLDSAAAAAGAGV
;
A
#
# COMPACT_ATOMS: atom_id res chain seq x y z
N MET A 1 26.51 21.85 -1.18
CA MET A 1 27.65 20.92 -0.97
C MET A 1 27.37 19.65 -1.78
N LEU A 2 28.09 19.49 -2.90
CA LEU A 2 28.08 18.28 -3.73
C LEU A 2 29.07 17.25 -3.17
N LYS A 3 28.75 15.95 -3.37
CA LYS A 3 29.62 14.73 -3.43
C LYS A 3 28.95 13.59 -2.65
N LYS A 4 28.78 12.36 -3.14
CA LYS A 4 29.48 11.58 -4.17
C LYS A 4 28.53 10.51 -4.76
N SER A 5 28.65 10.29 -6.07
CA SER A 5 28.20 9.09 -6.77
C SER A 5 29.27 7.99 -6.65
N ALA A 6 28.83 6.74 -6.57
CA ALA A 6 29.63 5.54 -6.82
C ALA A 6 28.67 4.45 -7.31
N ALA A 7 29.02 3.50 -8.16
CA ALA A 7 30.04 3.35 -9.18
C ALA A 7 29.57 2.12 -9.95
N VAL A 8 29.51 2.22 -11.27
CA VAL A 8 29.20 1.12 -12.20
C VAL A 8 30.36 0.13 -12.17
N ALA A 9 30.07 -1.15 -11.95
CA ALA A 9 30.98 -2.24 -12.22
C ALA A 9 30.37 -3.14 -13.31
N VAL A 10 30.78 -2.87 -14.55
CA VAL A 10 30.72 -3.81 -15.66
C VAL A 10 31.86 -4.81 -15.41
N ILE A 11 31.53 -6.07 -15.17
CA ILE A 11 32.50 -7.17 -15.29
C ILE A 11 31.94 -8.11 -16.35
N GLY A 12 32.63 -8.10 -17.48
CA GLY A 12 32.34 -8.92 -18.63
C GLY A 12 32.92 -10.33 -18.53
N LEU A 13 32.31 -11.20 -19.34
CA LEU A 13 32.93 -12.17 -20.24
C LEU A 13 33.96 -13.17 -19.65
N ALA A 14 33.49 -14.40 -19.43
CA ALA A 14 34.31 -15.59 -19.62
C ALA A 14 33.56 -16.59 -20.50
N LEU A 15 33.90 -16.56 -21.79
CA LEU A 15 33.51 -17.56 -22.78
C LEU A 15 34.49 -18.74 -22.61
N LEU A 16 34.05 -19.85 -22.01
CA LEU A 16 34.81 -21.10 -21.98
C LEU A 16 34.10 -22.13 -22.84
N ALA A 17 34.58 -22.22 -24.08
CA ALA A 17 34.45 -23.40 -24.92
C ALA A 17 35.43 -24.47 -24.41
N GLY A 18 34.95 -25.69 -24.18
CA GLY A 18 35.76 -26.79 -23.67
C GLY A 18 35.08 -28.13 -23.89
N SER A 19 35.36 -28.71 -25.06
CA SER A 19 35.34 -30.14 -25.44
C SER A 19 34.36 -31.10 -24.76
N ALA A 20 33.46 -31.62 -25.60
CA ALA A 20 32.79 -32.90 -25.41
C ALA A 20 33.78 -34.05 -25.18
N GLN A 21 33.55 -34.83 -24.13
CA GLN A 21 33.85 -36.27 -24.11
C GLN A 21 32.64 -36.98 -23.50
N ALA A 22 31.87 -37.62 -24.37
CA ALA A 22 30.85 -38.58 -23.99
C ALA A 22 31.55 -39.85 -23.51
N VAL A 23 31.33 -40.22 -22.25
CA VAL A 23 31.61 -41.57 -21.75
C VAL A 23 30.25 -42.21 -21.47
N PHE A 24 29.87 -43.13 -22.36
CA PHE A 24 28.77 -44.05 -22.11
C PHE A 24 29.19 -45.01 -21.01
N ALA A 25 28.60 -44.88 -19.84
CA ALA A 25 28.61 -45.92 -18.82
C ALA A 25 27.19 -46.45 -18.66
N SER A 26 26.99 -47.66 -19.18
CA SER A 26 25.81 -48.49 -18.94
C SER A 26 25.75 -48.91 -17.47
N GLY A 27 24.69 -48.53 -16.78
CA GLY A 27 24.37 -49.00 -15.44
C GLY A 27 22.88 -48.83 -15.19
N ALA A 28 22.17 -49.95 -15.13
CA ALA A 28 20.73 -50.02 -14.90
C ALA A 28 20.34 -49.48 -13.50
N ASP A 29 19.08 -49.05 -13.39
CA ASP A 29 18.27 -48.95 -12.17
C ASP A 29 18.88 -48.15 -11.00
N THR A 30 18.42 -46.95 -10.69
CA THR A 30 17.05 -46.61 -10.34
C THR A 30 16.89 -45.10 -10.48
N GLY A 31 15.85 -44.67 -11.20
CA GLY A 31 15.54 -43.27 -11.43
C GLY A 31 15.23 -42.53 -10.13
N THR A 32 16.25 -41.92 -9.53
CA THR A 32 16.06 -40.76 -8.66
C THR A 32 16.48 -39.55 -9.47
N ALA A 33 15.58 -39.14 -10.38
CA ALA A 33 15.62 -37.81 -10.94
C ALA A 33 15.37 -36.83 -9.78
N SER A 34 16.44 -36.37 -9.13
CA SER A 34 16.45 -35.08 -8.47
C SER A 34 16.28 -34.02 -9.56
N ALA A 35 15.06 -33.93 -10.10
CA ALA A 35 14.61 -32.77 -10.81
C ALA A 35 14.80 -31.62 -9.82
N ASP A 36 15.78 -30.76 -10.11
CA ASP A 36 16.05 -29.53 -9.39
C ASP A 36 14.70 -28.92 -9.00
N ALA A 37 14.35 -29.00 -7.71
CA ALA A 37 12.99 -28.73 -7.23
C ALA A 37 12.54 -27.34 -7.68
N THR A 38 13.50 -26.44 -7.88
CA THR A 38 13.43 -25.08 -8.41
C THR A 38 12.82 -24.96 -9.82
N THR A 39 12.84 -26.03 -10.63
CA THR A 39 12.25 -26.05 -11.98
C THR A 39 10.77 -26.40 -11.99
N THR A 40 10.30 -27.12 -10.98
CA THR A 40 8.89 -27.52 -10.83
C THR A 40 8.04 -26.33 -10.37
N ALA A 41 6.77 -26.30 -10.78
CA ALA A 41 5.82 -25.27 -10.31
C ALA A 41 5.70 -25.26 -8.77
N ALA A 42 5.81 -26.42 -8.13
CA ALA A 42 5.77 -26.57 -6.68
C ALA A 42 7.00 -25.93 -6.00
N GLY A 43 8.21 -26.17 -6.51
CA GLY A 43 9.41 -25.56 -5.94
C GLY A 43 9.51 -24.06 -6.22
N LYS A 44 9.13 -23.58 -7.41
CA LYS A 44 8.99 -22.14 -7.69
C LYS A 44 8.05 -21.46 -6.70
N HIS A 45 6.94 -22.11 -6.36
CA HIS A 45 5.99 -21.59 -5.36
C HIS A 45 6.56 -21.59 -3.94
N ALA A 46 7.34 -22.61 -3.56
CA ALA A 46 7.99 -22.69 -2.25
C ALA A 46 9.03 -21.57 -2.07
N VAL A 47 9.88 -21.35 -3.08
CA VAL A 47 10.87 -20.25 -3.11
C VAL A 47 10.17 -18.90 -2.99
N TRP A 48 9.13 -18.67 -3.80
CA TRP A 48 8.32 -17.45 -3.71
C TRP A 48 7.77 -17.24 -2.30
N LYS A 49 7.20 -18.28 -1.69
CA LYS A 49 6.60 -18.20 -0.36
C LYS A 49 7.63 -17.79 0.68
N ALA A 50 8.82 -18.41 0.67
CA ALA A 50 9.90 -18.08 1.59
C ALA A 50 10.36 -16.62 1.42
N GLN A 51 10.64 -16.20 0.18
CA GLN A 51 11.21 -14.88 -0.10
C GLN A 51 10.23 -13.71 0.11
N THR A 52 8.91 -13.96 0.03
CA THR A 52 7.88 -12.90 0.18
C THR A 52 7.15 -12.91 1.52
N ALA A 53 7.51 -13.80 2.45
CA ALA A 53 6.78 -13.98 3.71
C ALA A 53 6.74 -12.71 4.57
N GLY A 54 7.89 -12.04 4.76
CA GLY A 54 7.98 -10.81 5.56
C GLY A 54 7.11 -9.68 5.02
N LEU A 55 7.17 -9.44 3.70
CA LEU A 55 6.37 -8.41 3.02
C LEU A 55 4.85 -8.68 3.17
N LYS A 56 4.44 -9.95 3.10
CA LYS A 56 3.03 -10.33 3.32
C LYS A 56 2.58 -10.04 4.74
N ASN A 57 3.41 -10.31 5.74
CA ASN A 57 3.10 -10.01 7.13
C ASN A 57 2.96 -8.50 7.37
N GLN A 58 3.86 -7.69 6.81
CA GLN A 58 3.74 -6.23 6.85
C GLN A 58 2.44 -5.75 6.20
N LEU A 59 2.06 -6.31 5.04
CA LEU A 59 0.80 -5.98 4.38
C LEU A 59 -0.44 -6.31 5.23
N ILE A 60 -0.39 -7.40 6.01
CA ILE A 60 -1.45 -7.78 6.96
C ILE A 60 -1.55 -6.75 8.08
N SER A 61 -0.43 -6.39 8.72
CA SER A 61 -0.40 -5.38 9.78
C SER A 61 -0.98 -4.05 9.29
N LEU A 62 -0.47 -3.53 8.17
CA LEU A 62 -1.00 -2.30 7.56
C LEU A 62 -2.50 -2.41 7.22
N ARG A 63 -3.06 -3.62 7.05
CA ARG A 63 -4.47 -3.80 6.67
C ARG A 63 -5.35 -3.64 7.91
N ALA A 64 -4.87 -4.12 9.05
CA ALA A 64 -5.49 -3.88 10.34
C ALA A 64 -5.53 -2.37 10.64
N ASP A 65 -4.40 -1.67 10.49
CA ASP A 65 -4.31 -0.22 10.73
C ASP A 65 -5.26 0.57 9.85
N GLN A 66 -5.26 0.27 8.55
CA GLN A 66 -6.16 0.90 7.59
C GLN A 66 -7.64 0.66 7.93
N LYS A 67 -7.99 -0.53 8.45
CA LYS A 67 -9.36 -0.87 8.87
C LYS A 67 -9.75 -0.08 10.12
N ASN A 68 -8.86 0.02 11.10
CA ASN A 68 -9.07 0.82 12.30
C ASN A 68 -9.33 2.30 11.94
N LEU A 69 -8.47 2.92 11.13
CA LEU A 69 -8.66 4.29 10.65
C LEU A 69 -9.98 4.46 9.88
N GLN A 70 -10.38 3.47 9.08
CA GLN A 70 -11.66 3.51 8.37
C GLN A 70 -12.86 3.52 9.32
N THR A 71 -12.79 2.82 10.45
CA THR A 71 -13.81 2.85 11.50
C THR A 71 -13.85 4.22 12.16
N GLN A 72 -12.71 4.77 12.58
CA GLN A 72 -12.63 6.09 13.21
C GLN A 72 -13.22 7.19 12.30
N ILE A 73 -12.81 7.23 11.02
CA ILE A 73 -13.33 8.17 10.01
C ILE A 73 -14.85 8.06 9.86
N LYS A 74 -15.42 6.85 9.94
CA LYS A 74 -16.87 6.63 9.87
C LYS A 74 -17.56 7.19 11.11
N THR A 75 -17.04 6.90 12.30
CA THR A 75 -17.59 7.41 13.57
C THR A 75 -17.61 8.93 13.58
N VAL A 76 -16.46 9.57 13.31
CA VAL A 76 -16.34 11.04 13.27
C VAL A 76 -17.26 11.65 12.21
N ARG A 77 -17.44 10.99 11.06
CA ARG A 77 -18.41 11.44 10.04
C ARG A 77 -19.85 11.46 10.55
N GLN A 78 -20.25 10.47 11.34
CA GLN A 78 -21.60 10.45 11.90
C GLN A 78 -21.78 11.58 12.92
N THR A 79 -20.77 11.84 13.75
CA THR A 79 -20.77 12.98 14.68
C THR A 79 -20.91 14.31 13.95
N ILE A 80 -20.11 14.54 12.90
CA ILE A 80 -20.26 15.73 12.03
C ILE A 80 -21.69 15.87 11.52
N LYS A 81 -22.30 14.77 11.06
CA LYS A 81 -23.66 14.78 10.51
C LYS A 81 -24.70 15.11 11.58
N SER A 82 -24.55 14.62 12.81
CA SER A 82 -25.47 14.95 13.91
C SER A 82 -25.28 16.39 14.37
N THR A 83 -24.06 16.85 14.60
CA THR A 83 -23.78 18.23 15.06
C THR A 83 -24.20 19.26 14.01
N ALA A 84 -23.93 19.01 12.73
CA ALA A 84 -24.35 19.93 11.68
C ALA A 84 -25.89 20.08 11.58
N LYS A 85 -26.66 19.06 12.01
CA LYS A 85 -28.12 19.13 12.01
C LYS A 85 -28.68 20.00 13.14
N SER A 86 -28.00 20.07 14.29
CA SER A 86 -28.44 20.86 15.43
C SER A 86 -28.15 22.36 15.27
N LEU A 87 -27.29 22.76 14.33
CA LEU A 87 -26.99 24.17 14.07
C LEU A 87 -28.17 24.91 13.43
N SER A 88 -28.42 26.12 13.91
CA SER A 88 -29.35 27.11 13.36
C SER A 88 -28.90 27.65 12.00
N LYS A 89 -29.78 28.41 11.33
CA LYS A 89 -29.46 29.03 10.03
C LYS A 89 -28.31 30.04 10.14
N GLN A 90 -28.32 30.85 11.20
CA GLN A 90 -27.32 31.86 11.51
C GLN A 90 -25.95 31.22 11.76
N GLN A 91 -25.89 30.22 12.65
CA GLN A 91 -24.65 29.49 12.96
C GLN A 91 -24.05 28.84 11.71
N ARG A 92 -24.88 28.27 10.83
CA ARG A 92 -24.42 27.70 9.55
C ARG A 92 -23.87 28.76 8.60
N ALA A 93 -24.41 29.97 8.62
CA ALA A 93 -23.93 31.06 7.78
C ALA A 93 -22.53 31.52 8.23
N GLU A 94 -22.31 31.63 9.54
CA GLU A 94 -21.03 32.06 10.13
C GLU A 94 -19.87 31.13 9.77
N ILE A 95 -20.09 29.81 9.80
CA ILE A 95 -19.04 28.82 9.48
C ILE A 95 -19.01 28.38 8.02
N LYS A 96 -19.83 28.99 7.15
CA LYS A 96 -20.04 28.50 5.78
C LYS A 96 -18.73 28.41 4.99
N ALA A 97 -17.94 29.48 4.99
CA ALA A 97 -16.68 29.55 4.24
C ALA A 97 -15.67 28.50 4.73
N ASN A 98 -15.42 28.45 6.04
CA ASN A 98 -14.48 27.51 6.65
C ASN A 98 -14.91 26.05 6.41
N SER A 99 -16.21 25.75 6.57
CA SER A 99 -16.73 24.40 6.31
C SER A 99 -16.65 24.00 4.84
N GLN A 100 -16.76 24.95 3.90
CA GLN A 100 -16.57 24.70 2.46
C GLN A 100 -15.10 24.41 2.13
N ALA A 101 -14.17 25.18 2.68
CA ALA A 101 -12.73 24.95 2.51
C ALA A 101 -12.32 23.55 3.01
N LEU A 102 -12.77 23.16 4.21
CA LEU A 102 -12.51 21.82 4.76
C LEU A 102 -13.13 20.71 3.91
N LYS A 103 -14.35 20.91 3.37
CA LYS A 103 -14.98 19.95 2.45
C LYS A 103 -14.19 19.78 1.16
N ALA A 104 -13.64 20.86 0.61
CA ALA A 104 -12.79 20.81 -0.59
C ALA A 104 -11.50 20.02 -0.31
N GLN A 105 -10.84 20.27 0.81
CA GLN A 105 -9.65 19.50 1.23
C GLN A 105 -9.98 18.01 1.41
N LEU A 106 -11.11 17.69 2.06
CA LEU A 106 -11.58 16.31 2.20
C LEU A 106 -11.87 15.64 0.85
N ALA A 107 -12.37 16.38 -0.14
CA ALA A 107 -12.60 15.86 -1.49
C ALA A 107 -11.27 15.57 -2.21
N ALA A 108 -10.29 16.47 -2.12
CA ALA A 108 -8.96 16.28 -2.68
C ALA A 108 -8.27 15.03 -2.07
N GLN A 109 -8.36 14.86 -0.75
CA GLN A 109 -7.82 13.68 -0.07
C GLN A 109 -8.49 12.37 -0.52
N ARG A 110 -9.80 12.38 -0.75
CA ARG A 110 -10.52 11.20 -1.29
C ARG A 110 -10.03 10.84 -2.69
N SER A 111 -9.88 11.84 -3.57
CA SER A 111 -9.37 11.63 -4.92
C SER A 111 -7.93 11.06 -4.90
N SER A 112 -7.07 11.58 -4.03
CA SER A 112 -5.72 11.04 -3.82
C SER A 112 -5.74 9.57 -3.39
N ILE A 113 -6.57 9.22 -2.39
CA ILE A 113 -6.74 7.84 -1.93
C ILE A 113 -7.24 6.92 -3.05
N GLU A 114 -8.14 7.39 -3.90
CA GLU A 114 -8.66 6.63 -5.05
C GLU A 114 -7.56 6.35 -6.09
N SER A 115 -6.76 7.37 -6.44
CA SER A 115 -5.60 7.21 -7.34
C SER A 115 -4.60 6.20 -6.78
N LEU A 116 -4.23 6.31 -5.50
CA LEU A 116 -3.31 5.37 -4.85
C LEU A 116 -3.85 3.94 -4.84
N ARG A 117 -5.17 3.76 -4.65
CA ARG A 117 -5.81 2.44 -4.72
C ARG A 117 -5.75 1.83 -6.11
N ALA A 118 -5.97 2.64 -7.15
CA ALA A 118 -5.89 2.20 -8.54
C ALA A 118 -4.46 1.74 -8.88
N GLN A 119 -3.44 2.53 -8.53
CA GLN A 119 -2.03 2.16 -8.71
C GLN A 119 -1.71 0.85 -7.99
N LYS A 120 -2.15 0.72 -6.74
CA LYS A 120 -1.95 -0.50 -5.94
C LYS A 120 -2.62 -1.72 -6.59
N GLN A 121 -3.82 -1.56 -7.15
CA GLN A 121 -4.53 -2.65 -7.84
C GLN A 121 -3.78 -3.10 -9.09
N ALA A 122 -3.21 -2.17 -9.86
CA ALA A 122 -2.36 -2.51 -11.00
C ALA A 122 -1.14 -3.34 -10.59
N LEU A 123 -0.44 -2.94 -9.51
CA LEU A 123 0.70 -3.71 -8.99
C LEU A 123 0.30 -5.10 -8.48
N TRP A 124 -0.89 -5.27 -7.89
CA TRP A 124 -1.35 -6.60 -7.49
C TRP A 124 -1.51 -7.56 -8.68
N THR A 125 -1.86 -7.04 -9.85
CA THR A 125 -1.88 -7.83 -11.09
C THR A 125 -0.47 -8.25 -11.50
N GLN A 126 0.52 -7.38 -11.37
CA GLN A 126 1.94 -7.68 -11.64
C GLN A 126 2.48 -8.74 -10.68
N VAL A 127 2.22 -8.61 -9.36
CA VAL A 127 2.57 -9.63 -8.36
C VAL A 127 1.97 -11.00 -8.71
N LYS A 128 0.73 -11.02 -9.22
CA LYS A 128 0.09 -12.28 -9.64
C LYS A 128 0.78 -12.89 -10.85
N THR A 129 1.26 -12.08 -11.78
CA THR A 129 2.05 -12.52 -12.93
C THR A 129 3.42 -13.05 -12.49
N ALA A 130 4.16 -12.29 -11.68
CA ALA A 130 5.46 -12.70 -11.14
C ALA A 130 5.37 -14.00 -10.33
N LYS A 131 4.28 -14.18 -9.55
CA LYS A 131 4.02 -15.43 -8.83
C LYS A 131 3.85 -16.62 -9.78
N LYS A 132 3.17 -16.43 -10.92
CA LYS A 132 2.94 -17.49 -11.92
C LYS A 132 4.22 -17.84 -12.69
N SER A 133 5.06 -16.85 -13.01
CA SER A 133 6.35 -17.09 -13.66
C SER A 133 7.39 -17.70 -12.72
N GLY A 134 7.17 -17.59 -11.39
CA GLY A 134 8.14 -18.02 -10.39
C GLY A 134 9.30 -17.04 -10.27
N ASP A 135 9.05 -15.76 -10.48
CA ASP A 135 10.02 -14.67 -10.38
C ASP A 135 9.82 -13.88 -9.07
N PRO A 136 10.40 -14.36 -7.96
CA PRO A 136 10.23 -13.71 -6.67
C PRO A 136 10.96 -12.36 -6.56
N ALA A 137 11.90 -12.05 -7.45
CA ALA A 137 12.59 -10.77 -7.44
C ALA A 137 11.64 -9.65 -7.88
N SER A 138 11.01 -9.79 -9.05
CA SER A 138 9.97 -8.87 -9.52
C SER A 138 8.80 -8.81 -8.53
N GLY A 139 8.36 -9.97 -8.07
CA GLY A 139 7.33 -10.12 -7.05
C GLY A 139 7.59 -9.35 -5.76
N GLY A 140 8.82 -9.44 -5.25
CA GLY A 140 9.27 -8.73 -4.06
C GLY A 140 9.30 -7.22 -4.27
N ALA A 141 9.78 -6.75 -5.42
CA ALA A 141 9.81 -5.34 -5.76
C ALA A 141 8.38 -4.74 -5.84
N GLU A 142 7.46 -5.44 -6.49
CA GLU A 142 6.06 -5.00 -6.60
C GLU A 142 5.36 -5.01 -5.24
N LEU A 143 5.61 -6.02 -4.39
CA LEU A 143 5.09 -6.05 -3.02
C LEU A 143 5.62 -4.90 -2.18
N THR A 144 6.89 -4.54 -2.34
CA THR A 144 7.50 -3.38 -1.66
C THR A 144 6.82 -2.08 -2.10
N GLN A 145 6.56 -1.91 -3.40
CA GLN A 145 5.82 -0.75 -3.90
C GLN A 145 4.37 -0.71 -3.38
N ILE A 146 3.69 -1.86 -3.30
CA ILE A 146 2.35 -1.97 -2.71
C ILE A 146 2.35 -1.55 -1.24
N ILE A 147 3.39 -1.92 -0.48
CA ILE A 147 3.56 -1.50 0.92
C ILE A 147 3.65 0.02 1.00
N ALA A 148 4.54 0.64 0.22
CA ALA A 148 4.70 2.10 0.20
C ALA A 148 3.40 2.82 -0.14
N LEU A 149 2.67 2.36 -1.17
CA LEU A 149 1.35 2.93 -1.52
C LEU A 149 0.33 2.77 -0.38
N LYS A 150 0.42 1.68 0.38
CA LYS A 150 -0.51 1.41 1.49
C LYS A 150 -0.23 2.30 2.70
N GLU A 151 1.04 2.58 2.96
CA GLU A 151 1.47 3.58 3.94
C GLU A 151 1.00 4.98 3.54
N GLN A 152 1.16 5.38 2.28
CA GLN A 152 0.62 6.64 1.76
C GLN A 152 -0.91 6.73 1.92
N ILE A 153 -1.65 5.64 1.64
CA ILE A 153 -3.10 5.59 1.87
C ILE A 153 -3.45 5.76 3.36
N ILE A 154 -2.64 5.19 4.26
CA ILE A 154 -2.81 5.33 5.71
C ILE A 154 -2.58 6.78 6.13
N GLN A 155 -1.51 7.43 5.64
CA GLN A 155 -1.23 8.84 5.90
C GLN A 155 -2.35 9.75 5.39
N ALA A 156 -2.83 9.55 4.16
CA ALA A 156 -3.96 10.30 3.63
C ALA A 156 -5.24 10.09 4.45
N LYS A 157 -5.46 8.88 4.99
CA LYS A 157 -6.58 8.61 5.91
C LYS A 157 -6.43 9.31 7.26
N GLN A 158 -5.22 9.40 7.80
CA GLN A 158 -4.96 10.17 9.01
C GLN A 158 -5.25 11.66 8.78
N GLN A 159 -4.85 12.20 7.63
CA GLN A 159 -5.20 13.58 7.24
C GLN A 159 -6.72 13.77 7.11
N VAL A 160 -7.45 12.81 6.51
CA VAL A 160 -8.92 12.83 6.48
C VAL A 160 -9.50 12.86 7.88
N LEU A 161 -8.97 12.06 8.81
CA LEU A 161 -9.44 12.03 10.19
C LEU A 161 -9.21 13.39 10.88
N ALA A 162 -8.02 13.97 10.72
CA ALA A 162 -7.68 15.28 11.27
C ALA A 162 -8.61 16.38 10.73
N LEU A 163 -8.83 16.44 9.41
CA LEU A 163 -9.74 17.41 8.80
C LEU A 163 -11.20 17.24 9.28
N GLN A 164 -11.61 16.00 9.54
CA GLN A 164 -12.93 15.74 10.12
C GLN A 164 -13.01 16.18 11.59
N GLN A 165 -11.96 16.01 12.38
CA GLN A 165 -11.89 16.51 13.76
C GLN A 165 -11.90 18.04 13.80
N GLU A 166 -11.16 18.70 12.90
CA GLU A 166 -11.21 20.15 12.72
C GLU A 166 -12.62 20.64 12.38
N LEU A 167 -13.31 19.93 11.48
CA LEU A 167 -14.70 20.24 11.16
C LEU A 167 -15.62 20.06 12.37
N ILE A 168 -15.40 19.06 13.23
CA ILE A 168 -16.15 18.94 14.50
C ILE A 168 -15.88 20.14 15.39
N SER A 169 -14.62 20.49 15.61
CA SER A 169 -14.26 21.65 16.44
C SER A 169 -14.93 22.93 15.93
N LEU A 170 -14.95 23.16 14.61
CA LEU A 170 -15.62 24.30 14.00
C LEU A 170 -17.14 24.28 14.26
N LEU A 171 -17.78 23.11 14.16
CA LEU A 171 -19.21 22.94 14.42
C LEU A 171 -19.55 23.17 15.89
N ASP A 172 -18.73 22.66 16.81
CA ASP A 172 -18.91 22.81 18.26
C ASP A 172 -18.70 24.26 18.70
N SER A 173 -17.70 24.96 18.15
CA SER A 173 -17.51 26.39 18.38
C SER A 173 -18.71 27.21 17.92
N ALA A 174 -19.29 26.90 16.76
CA ALA A 174 -20.51 27.56 16.28
C ALA A 174 -21.73 27.28 17.17
N ALA A 175 -21.84 26.05 17.69
CA ALA A 175 -22.89 25.69 18.63
C ALA A 175 -22.77 26.48 19.95
N ALA A 176 -21.56 26.61 20.48
CA ALA A 176 -21.28 27.28 21.76
C ALA A 176 -21.46 28.81 21.70
N ALA A 177 -21.10 29.46 20.58
CA ALA A 177 -21.22 30.91 20.42
C ALA A 177 -22.66 31.44 20.61
N ALA A 178 -23.68 30.61 20.36
CA ALA A 178 -25.08 30.99 20.58
C ALA A 178 -25.52 30.94 22.06
N GLY A 179 -24.81 30.21 22.92
CA GLY A 179 -25.12 30.13 24.35
C GLY A 179 -24.56 31.29 25.18
N ALA A 180 -23.61 32.06 24.63
CA ALA A 180 -22.96 33.19 25.30
C ALA A 180 -23.59 34.56 24.94
N GLY A 181 -24.59 34.58 24.06
CA GLY A 181 -25.25 35.79 23.57
C GLY A 181 -26.69 36.00 24.07
N VAL A 182 -27.10 35.27 25.11
CA VAL A 182 -28.39 35.42 25.84
C VAL A 182 -28.08 35.86 27.26
#